data_AF-A0AAU8Z0W1-F1
#
_entry.id   AF-A0AAU8Z0W1-F1
#
_cell.length_a   1.000
_cell.length_b   1.000
_cell.length_c   1.000
_cell.angle_alpha   90.00
_cell.angle_beta   90.00
_cell.angle_gamma   90.00
#
_symmetry.space_group_name_H-M   'P 1'
#
loop_
_entity.id
_entity.type
_entity.pdbx_description
1 polymer ?
#
loop_
_entity_poly.entity_id
_entity_poly.type
_entity_poly.pdbx_seq_one_letter_code
_entity_poly.pdbx_strand_id
1 'polypeptide(L)'
;MECNDCVFYKLFSCRNKIAYYSQMLFFTQNLYEIKLYTEIVEKELRNLKILTKHCKDNFKIAENNKLYYNDFSYDSKGTKIVQKNRFSPNNNMEKQFTIEELKKYDGSNGKPAYVAVNGIVYDVSFEATWGGGTHFGLYSGKDLSNEFLGCHKGIKEVLNKLPKIGTIK
;
A
#
# COMPACT_ATOMS: atom_id res chain seq x y z
N MET A 1 11.41 -19.06 11.42
CA MET A 1 10.40 -19.43 10.42
C MET A 1 10.26 -18.26 9.47
N GLU A 2 10.96 -18.33 8.33
CA GLU A 2 11.09 -17.22 7.38
C GLU A 2 9.75 -16.98 6.68
N CYS A 3 9.25 -15.74 6.73
CA CYS A 3 7.96 -15.32 6.18
C CYS A 3 7.97 -15.21 4.64
N ASN A 4 8.84 -15.95 3.95
CA ASN A 4 9.08 -15.80 2.50
C ASN A 4 8.08 -16.60 1.62
N ASP A 5 7.26 -17.48 2.21
CA ASP A 5 6.33 -18.33 1.45
C ASP A 5 4.83 -18.10 1.73
N CYS A 6 4.49 -17.01 2.40
CA CYS A 6 3.09 -16.68 2.65
C CYS A 6 2.38 -16.28 1.33
N VAL A 7 1.38 -17.06 0.90
CA VAL A 7 0.55 -16.76 -0.29
C VAL A 7 -0.02 -15.34 -0.28
N PHE A 8 -0.30 -14.79 0.91
CA PHE A 8 -0.76 -13.42 1.12
C PHE A 8 0.32 -12.37 0.79
N TYR A 9 1.58 -12.63 1.15
CA TYR A 9 2.70 -11.76 0.78
C TYR A 9 2.88 -11.74 -0.75
N LYS A 10 2.81 -12.91 -1.39
CA LYS A 10 2.86 -13.03 -2.85
C LYS A 10 1.70 -12.29 -3.52
N LEU A 11 0.47 -12.41 -2.98
CA LEU A 11 -0.70 -11.64 -3.43
C LEU A 11 -0.51 -10.13 -3.31
N PHE A 12 -0.03 -9.66 -2.16
CA PHE A 12 0.25 -8.24 -1.91
C PHE A 12 1.33 -7.71 -2.87
N SER A 13 2.42 -8.44 -3.04
CA SER A 13 3.50 -8.11 -3.97
C SER A 13 3.00 -8.00 -5.42
N CYS A 14 2.22 -8.99 -5.91
CA CYS A 14 1.63 -8.94 -7.25
C CYS A 14 0.76 -7.70 -7.45
N ARG A 15 -0.13 -7.39 -6.50
CA ARG A 15 -1.02 -6.22 -6.55
C ARG A 15 -0.24 -4.90 -6.64
N ASN A 16 0.81 -4.76 -5.83
CA ASN A 16 1.64 -3.56 -5.81
C ASN A 16 2.38 -3.35 -7.13
N LYS A 17 2.97 -4.42 -7.70
CA LYS A 17 3.61 -4.34 -9.02
C LYS A 17 2.61 -3.95 -10.11
N ILE A 18 1.43 -4.57 -10.13
CA ILE A 18 0.39 -4.21 -11.10
C ILE A 18 0.05 -2.73 -10.99
N ALA A 19 -0.20 -2.23 -9.77
CA ALA A 19 -0.53 -0.82 -9.55
C ALA A 19 0.59 0.11 -10.02
N TYR A 20 1.84 -0.16 -9.61
CA TYR A 20 3.01 0.62 -9.98
C TYR A 20 3.23 0.68 -11.50
N TYR A 21 3.25 -0.46 -12.18
CA TYR A 21 3.54 -0.48 -13.62
C TYR A 21 2.35 -0.02 -14.46
N SER A 22 1.12 -0.24 -14.00
CA SER A 22 -0.08 0.34 -14.63
C SER A 22 -0.05 1.87 -14.55
N GLN A 23 0.43 2.41 -13.42
CA GLN A 23 0.67 3.84 -13.28
C GLN A 23 1.78 4.36 -14.21
N MET A 24 2.92 3.66 -14.34
CA MET A 24 3.97 4.07 -15.30
C MET A 24 3.45 4.15 -16.74
N LEU A 25 2.57 3.23 -17.14
CA LEU A 25 1.96 3.23 -18.48
C LEU A 25 1.17 4.50 -18.79
N PHE A 26 0.60 5.18 -17.79
CA PHE A 26 -0.10 6.45 -18.01
C PHE A 26 0.84 7.62 -18.30
N PHE A 27 2.11 7.55 -17.87
CA PHE A 27 3.05 8.67 -17.94
C PHE A 27 4.11 8.52 -19.02
N THR A 28 4.43 7.29 -19.44
CA THR A 28 5.46 7.07 -20.46
C THR A 28 4.92 7.26 -21.88
N GLN A 29 5.74 7.88 -22.74
CA GLN A 29 5.53 7.93 -24.20
C GLN A 29 6.56 7.06 -24.95
N ASN A 30 7.48 6.40 -24.22
CA ASN A 30 8.52 5.59 -24.80
C ASN A 30 7.98 4.19 -25.13
N LEU A 31 7.99 3.81 -26.41
CA LEU A 31 7.46 2.53 -26.89
C LEU A 31 8.13 1.30 -26.24
N TYR A 32 9.41 1.38 -25.89
CA TYR A 32 10.11 0.28 -25.20
C TYR A 32 9.63 0.11 -23.77
N GLU A 33 9.42 1.22 -23.05
CA GLU A 33 8.89 1.21 -21.69
C GLU A 33 7.44 0.74 -21.68
N ILE A 34 6.62 1.21 -22.63
CA ILE A 34 5.24 0.76 -22.79
C ILE A 34 5.18 -0.76 -22.95
N LYS A 35 6.02 -1.31 -23.84
CA LYS A 35 6.10 -2.76 -24.04
C LYS A 35 6.51 -3.50 -22.77
N LEU A 36 7.60 -3.04 -22.13
CA LEU A 36 8.13 -3.65 -20.91
C LEU A 36 7.10 -3.63 -19.77
N TYR A 37 6.49 -2.49 -19.48
CA TYR A 37 5.52 -2.35 -18.40
C TYR A 37 4.24 -3.16 -18.67
N THR A 38 3.78 -3.19 -19.92
CA THR A 38 2.62 -4.01 -20.32
C THR A 38 2.92 -5.50 -20.05
N GLU A 39 4.08 -6.00 -20.49
CA GLU A 39 4.48 -7.40 -20.25
C GLU A 39 4.55 -7.73 -18.75
N ILE A 40 5.07 -6.81 -17.93
CA ILE A 40 5.11 -6.99 -16.47
C ILE A 40 3.70 -7.02 -15.88
N VAL A 41 2.83 -6.07 -16.25
CA VAL A 41 1.44 -6.02 -15.75
C VAL A 41 0.69 -7.30 -16.12
N GLU A 42 0.80 -7.77 -17.37
CA GLU A 42 0.16 -9.01 -17.82
C GLU A 42 0.68 -10.26 -17.10
N LYS A 43 2.00 -10.33 -16.87
CA LYS A 43 2.61 -11.40 -16.08
C LYS A 43 2.08 -11.41 -14.64
N GLU A 44 2.08 -10.26 -13.98
CA GLU A 44 1.63 -10.17 -12.59
C GLU A 44 0.10 -10.36 -12.47
N LEU A 45 -0.69 -9.97 -13.47
CA LEU A 45 -2.12 -10.29 -13.54
C LEU A 45 -2.37 -11.80 -13.66
N ARG A 46 -1.55 -12.52 -14.43
CA ARG A 46 -1.59 -14.01 -14.48
C ARG A 46 -1.27 -14.62 -13.13
N ASN A 47 -0.20 -14.15 -12.47
CA ASN A 47 0.17 -14.60 -11.12
C ASN A 47 -0.96 -14.31 -10.11
N LEU A 48 -1.53 -13.11 -10.14
CA LEU A 48 -2.63 -12.72 -9.28
C LEU A 48 -3.84 -13.64 -9.46
N LYS A 49 -4.20 -14.00 -10.71
CA LYS A 49 -5.27 -14.97 -11.00
C LYS A 49 -4.99 -16.34 -10.38
N ILE A 50 -3.77 -16.86 -10.53
CA ILE A 50 -3.35 -18.16 -9.98
C ILE A 50 -3.42 -18.13 -8.45
N LEU A 51 -2.82 -17.12 -7.82
CA LEU A 51 -2.80 -16.97 -6.37
C LEU A 51 -4.20 -16.76 -5.80
N THR A 52 -5.05 -15.98 -6.47
CA THR A 52 -6.44 -15.77 -6.06
C THR A 52 -7.24 -17.06 -6.15
N LYS A 53 -7.06 -17.86 -7.21
CA LYS A 53 -7.69 -19.18 -7.32
C LYS A 53 -7.21 -20.12 -6.21
N HIS A 54 -5.91 -20.22 -5.99
CA HIS A 54 -5.34 -20.98 -4.87
C HIS A 54 -5.92 -20.53 -3.52
N CYS A 55 -6.10 -19.23 -3.31
CA CYS A 55 -6.75 -18.72 -2.11
C CYS A 55 -8.23 -19.10 -2.01
N LYS A 56 -9.00 -19.02 -3.10
CA LYS A 56 -10.40 -19.43 -3.10
C LYS A 56 -10.58 -20.93 -2.83
N ASP A 57 -9.72 -21.75 -3.41
CA ASP A 57 -9.80 -23.20 -3.32
C ASP A 57 -9.36 -23.71 -1.93
N ASN A 58 -8.39 -23.04 -1.29
CA ASN A 58 -7.80 -23.50 -0.03
C ASN A 58 -8.22 -22.70 1.21
N PHE A 59 -8.87 -21.54 1.05
CA PHE A 59 -9.22 -20.64 2.15
C PHE A 59 -10.71 -20.29 2.04
N LYS A 60 -11.50 -20.67 3.06
CA LYS A 60 -12.92 -20.30 3.11
C LYS A 60 -13.04 -18.80 3.33
N ILE A 61 -13.64 -18.11 2.37
CA ILE A 61 -14.11 -16.73 2.56
C ILE A 61 -15.30 -16.81 3.51
N ALA A 62 -15.17 -16.32 4.74
CA ALA A 62 -16.31 -16.16 5.63
C ALA A 62 -17.25 -15.07 5.06
N GLU A 63 -18.56 -15.16 5.36
CA GLU A 63 -19.60 -14.21 4.89
C GLU A 63 -19.27 -12.73 5.20
N ASN A 64 -18.35 -12.47 6.12
CA ASN A 64 -17.85 -11.15 6.49
C ASN A 64 -16.58 -10.69 5.71
N ASN A 65 -16.25 -11.32 4.59
CA ASN A 65 -15.06 -11.00 3.77
C ASN A 65 -13.71 -11.19 4.50
N LYS A 66 -13.64 -12.07 5.52
CA LYS A 66 -12.38 -12.47 6.18
C LYS A 66 -11.87 -13.82 5.70
N LEU A 67 -10.57 -13.91 5.47
CA LEU A 67 -9.83 -15.10 5.08
C LEU A 67 -9.16 -15.71 6.34
N TYR A 68 -9.10 -17.03 6.48
CA TYR A 68 -8.47 -17.67 7.65
C TYR A 68 -7.38 -18.67 7.22
N TYR A 69 -6.23 -18.67 7.91
CA TYR A 69 -5.12 -19.62 7.70
C TYR A 69 -4.31 -19.84 8.98
N ASN A 70 -4.12 -21.10 9.40
CA ASN A 70 -3.38 -21.48 10.61
C ASN A 70 -3.69 -20.57 11.81
N ASP A 71 -4.96 -20.54 12.24
CA ASP A 71 -5.50 -19.71 13.32
C ASP A 71 -5.43 -18.18 13.13
N PHE A 72 -4.96 -17.70 11.99
CA PHE A 72 -4.87 -16.27 11.67
C PHE A 72 -5.98 -15.82 10.72
N SER A 73 -6.65 -14.72 11.05
CA SER A 73 -7.62 -14.07 10.15
C SER A 73 -6.94 -13.01 9.29
N TYR A 74 -7.42 -12.80 8.07
CA TYR A 74 -6.91 -11.84 7.11
C TYR A 74 -8.09 -11.07 6.50
N ASP A 75 -7.91 -9.79 6.17
CA ASP A 75 -8.98 -9.01 5.51
C ASP A 75 -9.07 -9.33 4.01
N SER A 76 -10.08 -8.79 3.33
CA SER A 76 -10.25 -8.90 1.87
C SER A 76 -9.09 -8.28 1.05
N LYS A 77 -8.18 -7.57 1.72
CA LYS A 77 -6.96 -6.98 1.15
C LYS A 77 -5.73 -7.88 1.36
N GLY A 78 -5.81 -8.93 2.18
CA GLY A 78 -4.74 -9.88 2.48
C GLY A 78 -3.89 -9.53 3.71
N THR A 79 -4.34 -8.62 4.56
CA THR A 79 -3.63 -8.17 5.78
C THR A 79 -3.81 -9.18 6.92
N LYS A 80 -2.73 -9.61 7.60
CA LYS A 80 -2.83 -10.45 8.82
C LYS A 80 -3.51 -9.69 9.97
N ILE A 81 -4.73 -10.09 10.32
CA ILE A 81 -5.50 -9.60 11.46
C ILE A 81 -5.19 -10.49 12.67
N VAL A 82 -4.14 -10.14 13.42
CA VAL A 82 -4.01 -10.50 14.85
C VAL A 82 -3.83 -9.22 15.65
N GLN A 83 -4.96 -8.56 15.87
CA GLN A 83 -5.45 -8.03 17.15
C GLN A 83 -6.59 -7.06 16.81
N LYS A 84 -7.72 -7.24 17.50
CA LYS A 84 -8.73 -6.19 17.68
C LYS A 84 -8.02 -4.88 18.06
N ASN A 85 -8.45 -3.77 17.43
CA ASN A 85 -8.08 -2.36 17.71
C ASN A 85 -7.10 -1.68 16.73
N ARG A 86 -7.38 -1.67 15.41
CA ARG A 86 -6.83 -0.65 14.48
C ARG A 86 -7.86 0.12 13.65
N PHE A 87 -9.14 -0.04 13.96
CA PHE A 87 -10.16 0.92 13.54
C PHE A 87 -10.79 1.46 14.82
N SER A 88 -10.08 2.35 15.49
CA SER A 88 -10.76 3.37 16.27
C SER A 88 -11.01 4.52 15.31
N PRO A 89 -12.26 4.91 15.02
CA PRO A 89 -12.56 6.10 14.24
C PRO A 89 -12.34 7.36 15.09
N ASN A 90 -11.25 7.38 15.88
CA ASN A 90 -10.82 8.60 16.53
C ASN A 90 -9.96 9.35 15.54
N ASN A 91 -10.46 10.54 15.18
CA ASN A 91 -9.72 11.59 14.52
C ASN A 91 -8.43 11.89 15.30
N ASN A 92 -7.36 11.12 15.08
CA ASN A 92 -6.04 11.34 15.66
C ASN A 92 -5.34 12.52 14.96
N MET A 93 -6.03 13.64 14.75
CA MET A 93 -5.39 14.91 14.40
C MET A 93 -4.52 15.44 15.55
N GLU A 94 -4.63 14.88 16.76
CA GLU A 94 -3.84 15.27 17.93
C GLU A 94 -2.39 14.75 17.91
N LYS A 95 -2.08 13.72 17.10
CA LYS A 95 -0.73 13.16 17.11
C LYS A 95 0.21 14.04 16.28
N GLN A 96 1.20 14.62 16.95
CA GLN A 96 2.26 15.37 16.29
C GLN A 96 3.49 14.50 16.07
N PHE A 97 4.09 14.64 14.88
CA PHE A 97 5.29 13.94 14.48
C PHE A 97 6.40 14.95 14.19
N THR A 98 7.61 14.71 14.69
CA THR A 98 8.78 15.33 14.07
C THR A 98 9.12 14.62 12.76
N ILE A 99 9.94 15.24 11.92
CA ILE A 99 10.46 14.61 10.70
C ILE A 99 11.26 13.34 11.03
N GLU A 100 12.01 13.32 12.14
CA GLU A 100 12.78 12.17 12.63
C GLU A 100 11.87 11.02 13.08
N GLU A 101 10.74 11.34 13.71
CA GLU A 101 9.74 10.34 14.08
C GLU A 101 9.05 9.77 12.84
N LEU A 102 8.71 10.63 11.87
CA LEU A 102 8.10 10.21 10.61
C LEU A 102 8.97 9.21 9.85
N LYS A 103 10.30 9.39 9.82
CA LYS A 103 11.26 8.47 9.18
C LYS A 103 11.16 7.02 9.67
N LYS A 104 10.62 6.78 10.87
CA LYS A 104 10.45 5.43 11.42
C LYS A 104 9.30 4.65 10.76
N TYR A 105 8.45 5.32 9.99
CA TYR A 105 7.26 4.77 9.33
C TYR A 105 7.46 4.72 7.81
N ASP A 106 8.49 3.98 7.40
CA ASP A 106 8.95 3.85 6.01
C ASP A 106 8.40 2.60 5.29
N GLY A 107 7.47 1.87 5.91
CA GLY A 107 6.93 0.62 5.37
C GLY A 107 7.88 -0.58 5.43
N SER A 108 9.12 -0.40 5.89
CA SER A 108 10.11 -1.48 5.96
C SER A 108 9.83 -2.42 7.15
N ASN A 109 10.26 -3.67 7.04
CA ASN A 109 10.21 -4.65 8.15
C ASN A 109 8.81 -4.82 8.78
N GLY A 110 7.75 -4.65 7.98
CA GLY A 110 6.36 -4.75 8.46
C GLY A 110 5.88 -3.54 9.27
N LYS A 111 6.66 -2.46 9.33
CA LYS A 111 6.22 -1.19 9.91
C LYS A 111 5.19 -0.50 9.00
N PRO A 112 4.37 0.41 9.55
CA PRO A 112 3.51 1.26 8.73
C PRO A 112 4.31 2.17 7.80
N ALA A 113 3.67 2.66 6.75
CA ALA A 113 4.21 3.55 5.73
C ALA A 113 3.41 4.85 5.78
N TYR A 114 4.03 5.93 6.26
CA TYR A 114 3.37 7.24 6.43
C TYR A 114 4.03 8.29 5.56
N VAL A 115 3.27 9.29 5.12
CA VAL A 115 3.80 10.44 4.38
C VAL A 115 3.20 11.72 4.93
N ALA A 116 3.97 12.80 4.97
CA ALA A 116 3.44 14.12 5.28
C ALA A 116 3.20 14.91 3.98
N VAL A 117 2.05 15.58 3.91
CA VAL A 117 1.71 16.51 2.82
C VAL A 117 1.02 17.72 3.42
N ASN A 118 1.59 18.90 3.19
CA ASN A 118 1.15 20.18 3.72
C ASN A 118 0.94 20.14 5.25
N GLY A 119 1.90 19.56 5.97
CA GLY A 119 1.88 19.43 7.43
C GLY A 119 0.93 18.38 8.00
N ILE A 120 0.18 17.65 7.17
CA ILE A 120 -0.71 16.55 7.61
C ILE A 120 -0.04 15.22 7.31
N VAL A 121 -0.02 14.30 8.27
CA VAL A 121 0.51 12.95 8.10
C VAL A 121 -0.61 11.98 7.72
N TYR A 122 -0.41 11.26 6.62
CA TYR A 122 -1.33 10.28 6.05
C TYR A 122 -0.76 8.87 6.17
N ASP A 123 -1.63 7.91 6.47
CA ASP A 123 -1.30 6.49 6.41
C ASP A 123 -1.50 5.96 4.98
N VAL A 124 -0.41 5.51 4.36
CA VAL A 124 -0.41 4.92 3.01
C VAL A 124 -0.11 3.43 3.02
N SER A 125 -0.05 2.78 4.20
CA SER A 125 0.26 1.35 4.34
C SER A 125 -0.61 0.42 3.51
N PHE A 126 -1.88 0.79 3.33
CA PHE A 126 -2.87 -0.03 2.65
C PHE A 126 -3.28 0.53 1.29
N GLU A 127 -2.55 1.53 0.80
CA GLU A 127 -2.76 2.10 -0.51
C GLU A 127 -1.90 1.36 -1.53
N ALA A 128 -2.53 0.73 -2.52
CA ALA A 128 -1.84 -0.18 -3.46
C ALA A 128 -0.76 0.55 -4.29
N THR A 129 -0.97 1.84 -4.52
CA THR A 129 -0.04 2.70 -5.25
C THR A 129 1.22 3.05 -4.45
N TRP A 130 1.22 2.77 -3.14
CA TRP A 130 2.33 2.92 -2.19
C TRP A 130 2.98 1.59 -1.79
N GLY A 131 2.80 0.56 -2.61
CA GLY A 131 3.34 -0.77 -2.38
C GLY A 131 4.84 -0.79 -2.01
N GLY A 132 5.17 -1.51 -0.94
CA GLY A 132 6.54 -1.57 -0.43
C GLY A 132 7.04 -0.28 0.23
N GLY A 133 6.13 0.66 0.54
CA GLY A 133 6.48 1.95 1.12
C GLY A 133 7.03 2.95 0.10
N THR A 134 6.77 2.74 -1.20
CA THR A 134 7.32 3.55 -2.30
C THR A 134 6.27 3.96 -3.30
N HIS A 135 6.46 5.12 -3.95
CA HIS A 135 5.59 5.65 -4.98
C HIS A 135 6.42 6.49 -5.97
N PHE A 136 6.60 6.04 -7.21
CA PHE A 136 7.40 6.75 -8.23
C PHE A 136 8.81 7.20 -7.78
N GLY A 137 9.56 6.33 -7.09
CA GLY A 137 10.89 6.67 -6.56
C GLY A 137 10.86 7.55 -5.31
N LEU A 138 9.68 7.93 -4.83
CA LEU A 138 9.46 8.49 -3.51
C LEU A 138 9.35 7.37 -2.48
N TYR A 139 9.72 7.70 -1.24
CA TYR A 139 9.74 6.77 -0.12
C TYR A 139 8.87 7.33 1.00
N SER A 140 8.09 6.46 1.62
CA SER A 140 7.39 6.78 2.86
C SER A 140 8.37 7.06 4.01
N GLY A 141 7.86 7.64 5.09
CA GLY A 141 8.65 8.20 6.18
C GLY A 141 9.19 9.61 5.90
N LYS A 142 8.59 10.35 4.95
CA LYS A 142 9.05 11.67 4.53
C LYS A 142 7.90 12.68 4.39
N ASP A 143 8.25 13.96 4.50
CA ASP A 143 7.41 15.04 3.99
C ASP A 143 7.61 15.14 2.48
N LEU A 144 6.52 14.99 1.74
CA LEU A 144 6.47 14.95 0.29
C LEU A 144 5.57 16.06 -0.27
N SER A 145 5.46 17.18 0.46
CA SER A 145 4.61 18.30 0.08
C SER A 145 4.97 18.88 -1.29
N ASN A 146 6.27 19.02 -1.58
CA ASN A 146 6.76 19.58 -2.85
C ASN A 146 6.51 18.62 -4.01
N GLU A 147 6.77 17.34 -3.80
CA GLU A 147 6.56 16.27 -4.77
C GLU A 147 5.08 16.09 -5.08
N PHE A 148 4.23 16.15 -4.05
CA PHE A 148 2.78 16.15 -4.21
C PHE A 148 2.30 17.36 -5.03
N LEU A 149 2.83 18.56 -4.75
CA LEU A 149 2.51 19.76 -5.53
C LEU A 149 2.94 19.60 -7.00
N GLY A 150 4.11 19.04 -7.26
CA GLY A 150 4.60 18.80 -8.63
C GLY A 150 3.79 17.75 -9.40
N CYS A 151 3.60 16.56 -8.82
CA CYS A 151 2.97 15.43 -9.51
C CYS A 151 1.45 15.53 -9.59
N HIS A 152 0.81 16.10 -8.56
CA HIS A 152 -0.65 16.16 -8.47
C HIS A 152 -1.20 17.58 -8.57
N LYS A 153 -0.36 18.59 -8.84
CA LYS A 153 -0.77 20.01 -8.90
C LYS A 153 -1.54 20.48 -7.65
N GLY A 154 -1.28 19.83 -6.51
CA GLY A 154 -1.98 20.10 -5.24
C GLY A 154 -3.43 19.62 -5.17
N ILE A 155 -3.91 18.76 -6.07
CA ILE A 155 -5.28 18.22 -6.10
C ILE A 155 -5.55 17.40 -4.83
N LYS A 156 -6.27 17.98 -3.86
CA LYS A 156 -6.49 17.41 -2.51
C LYS A 156 -7.34 16.14 -2.53
N GLU A 157 -8.14 15.95 -3.57
CA GLU A 157 -9.01 14.79 -3.77
C GLU A 157 -8.23 13.48 -3.79
N VAL A 158 -6.96 13.52 -4.20
CA VAL A 158 -6.03 12.38 -4.15
C VAL A 158 -5.81 11.91 -2.70
N LEU A 159 -5.78 12.85 -1.74
CA LEU A 159 -5.55 12.57 -0.31
C LEU A 159 -6.82 12.24 0.46
N ASN A 160 -8.00 12.58 -0.06
CA ASN A 160 -9.28 12.44 0.67
C ASN A 160 -9.62 10.98 1.05
N LYS A 161 -9.07 10.01 0.31
CA LYS A 161 -9.27 8.57 0.57
C LYS A 161 -8.29 8.00 1.59
N LEU A 162 -7.26 8.76 1.96
CA LEU A 162 -6.20 8.31 2.86
C LEU A 162 -6.56 8.65 4.32
N PRO A 163 -6.34 7.74 5.27
CA PRO A 163 -6.47 8.03 6.69
C PRO A 163 -5.50 9.14 7.11
N LYS A 164 -6.02 10.19 7.76
CA LYS A 164 -5.23 11.22 8.42
C LYS A 164 -4.89 10.76 9.83
N ILE A 165 -3.60 10.69 10.17
CA ILE A 165 -3.12 10.09 11.42
C ILE A 165 -2.30 11.04 12.30
N GLY A 166 -2.13 12.30 11.86
CA GLY A 166 -1.51 13.35 12.65
C GLY A 166 -1.05 14.56 11.83
N THR A 167 -0.19 15.37 12.43
CA THR A 167 0.46 16.53 11.79
C THR A 167 1.95 16.57 12.06
N ILE A 168 2.69 17.33 11.26
CA ILE A 168 4.09 17.66 11.54
C ILE A 168 4.17 18.77 12.60
N LYS A 169 5.18 18.70 13.47
CA LYS A 169 5.59 19.77 14.40
C LYS A 169 7.03 20.18 14.17
#